data_AF-A0A2N2D993-F1
#
_entry.id   AF-A0A2N2D993-F1
#
_cell.length_a   1.000
_cell.length_b   1.000
_cell.length_c   1.000
_cell.angle_alpha   90.00
_cell.angle_beta   90.00
_cell.angle_gamma   90.00
#
_symmetry.space_group_name_H-M   'P 1'
#
loop_
_entity.id
_entity.type
_entity.pdbx_description
1 polymer ?
#
loop_
_entity_poly.entity_id
_entity_poly.type
_entity_poly.pdbx_seq_one_letter_code
_entity_poly.pdbx_strand_id
1 'polypeptide(L)'
;MNKKNLSELHIWFIILGCVLVFILLIHYGTPWGRILYKEKCKNYFQEKYQEELVIKRTVFYIPHGIYSSRAYSKENPEVQFHIGQDYKTKEITDGYVTAVWNYNAKNDFNPLIEELYPDRQGYCVEIGIKADGIAEMKRLDEMREIPDYKEETTLEIGISMKNTSINDDEIMNELERALKVINYIREKEVEILFFRVDYKNKYLQLEHPDIQIVTFSNELTNWLFDYK
;
A
#
# COMPACT_ATOMS: atom_id res chain seq x y z
N MET A 1 1.25 59.64 -22.74
CA MET A 1 2.07 58.52 -22.24
C MET A 1 3.17 58.25 -23.27
N ASN A 2 4.45 58.32 -22.88
CA ASN A 2 5.58 58.28 -23.81
C ASN A 2 5.73 56.85 -24.40
N LYS A 3 5.80 56.69 -25.73
CA LYS A 3 5.87 55.37 -26.41
C LYS A 3 6.99 54.46 -25.85
N LYS A 4 8.06 55.08 -25.35
CA LYS A 4 9.22 54.41 -24.73
C LYS A 4 8.89 53.68 -23.41
N ASN A 5 8.02 54.27 -22.57
CA ASN A 5 7.58 53.65 -21.31
C ASN A 5 6.62 52.48 -21.56
N LEU A 6 5.86 52.55 -22.66
CA LEU A 6 4.99 51.45 -23.07
C LEU A 6 5.83 50.25 -23.52
N SER A 7 6.89 50.44 -24.31
CA SER A 7 7.77 49.34 -24.76
C SER A 7 8.53 48.66 -23.61
N GLU A 8 8.99 49.42 -22.60
CA GLU A 8 9.67 48.86 -21.43
C GLU A 8 8.74 48.00 -20.56
N LEU A 9 7.48 48.43 -20.42
CA LEU A 9 6.46 47.67 -19.70
C LEU A 9 6.15 46.31 -20.37
N HIS A 10 6.08 46.26 -21.71
CA HIS A 10 5.89 45.01 -22.45
C HIS A 10 7.05 44.03 -22.24
N ILE A 11 8.29 44.53 -22.20
CA ILE A 11 9.47 43.70 -21.94
C ILE A 11 9.39 43.06 -20.55
N TRP A 12 8.99 43.82 -19.52
CA TRP A 12 8.81 43.28 -18.17
C TRP A 12 7.71 42.22 -18.07
N PHE A 13 6.58 42.41 -18.77
CA PHE A 13 5.53 41.38 -18.82
C PHE A 13 6.00 40.10 -19.51
N ILE A 14 6.80 40.21 -20.58
CA ILE A 14 7.38 39.05 -21.26
C ILE A 14 8.34 38.31 -20.32
N ILE A 15 9.22 39.03 -19.64
CA ILE A 15 10.17 38.44 -18.68
C ILE A 15 9.41 37.73 -17.55
N LEU A 16 8.42 38.38 -16.96
CA LEU A 16 7.61 37.79 -15.89
C LEU A 16 6.88 36.53 -16.40
N GLY A 17 6.32 36.58 -17.61
CA GLY A 17 5.71 35.41 -18.26
C GLY A 17 6.68 34.25 -18.42
N CYS A 18 7.90 34.51 -18.91
CA CYS A 18 8.95 33.50 -19.04
C CYS A 18 9.36 32.90 -17.69
N VAL A 19 9.50 33.72 -16.65
CA VAL A 19 9.83 33.26 -15.29
C VAL A 19 8.70 32.39 -14.74
N LEU A 20 7.44 32.79 -14.90
CA LEU A 20 6.29 31.98 -14.47
C LEU A 20 6.23 30.63 -15.20
N VAL A 21 6.43 30.63 -16.53
CA VAL A 21 6.50 29.39 -17.31
C VAL A 21 7.64 28.51 -16.83
N PHE A 22 8.82 29.08 -16.58
CA PHE A 22 9.99 28.34 -16.08
C PHE A 22 9.72 27.71 -14.71
N ILE A 23 9.11 28.46 -13.78
CA ILE A 23 8.69 27.95 -12.45
C ILE A 23 7.70 26.79 -12.63
N LEU A 24 6.70 26.94 -13.49
CA LEU A 24 5.72 25.88 -13.75
C LEU A 24 6.37 24.61 -14.30
N LEU A 25 7.33 24.74 -15.23
CA LEU A 25 8.05 23.61 -15.79
C LEU A 25 8.92 22.89 -14.76
N ILE A 26 9.55 23.63 -13.84
CA ILE A 26 10.31 23.04 -12.72
C ILE A 26 9.39 22.27 -11.79
N HIS A 27 8.23 22.82 -11.44
CA HIS A 27 7.34 22.22 -10.44
C HIS A 27 6.51 21.07 -10.96
N TYR A 28 6.07 21.13 -12.22
CA TYR A 28 5.13 20.15 -12.79
C TYR A 28 5.74 19.27 -13.89
N GLY A 29 7.01 19.50 -14.22
CA GLY A 29 7.65 18.92 -15.39
C GLY A 29 7.12 19.54 -16.70
N THR A 30 7.59 19.02 -17.82
CA THR A 30 7.13 19.48 -19.14
C THR A 30 5.83 18.78 -19.54
N PRO A 31 4.87 19.47 -20.20
CA PRO A 31 3.65 18.84 -20.71
C PRO A 31 3.94 17.62 -21.60
N TRP A 32 4.94 17.72 -22.47
CA TRP A 32 5.35 16.64 -23.36
C TRP A 32 5.98 15.46 -22.60
N GLY A 33 6.80 15.74 -21.59
CA GLY A 33 7.38 14.71 -20.73
C GLY A 33 6.30 13.93 -19.98
N ARG A 34 5.25 14.61 -19.51
CA ARG A 34 4.10 13.96 -18.87
C ARG A 34 3.31 13.08 -19.84
N ILE A 35 3.11 13.52 -21.09
CA ILE A 35 2.43 12.71 -22.12
C ILE A 35 3.26 11.45 -22.43
N LEU A 36 4.55 11.62 -22.70
CA LEU A 36 5.47 10.51 -23.01
C LEU A 36 5.55 9.52 -21.85
N TYR A 37 5.63 10.00 -20.61
CA TYR A 37 5.64 9.14 -19.43
C TYR A 37 4.35 8.32 -19.31
N LYS A 38 3.18 8.93 -19.51
CA LYS A 38 1.90 8.20 -19.45
C LYS A 38 1.82 7.10 -20.52
N GLU A 39 2.29 7.39 -21.72
CA GLU A 39 2.35 6.40 -22.81
C GLU A 39 3.32 5.26 -22.47
N LYS A 40 4.52 5.56 -21.95
CA LYS A 40 5.46 4.55 -21.46
C LYS A 40 4.87 3.65 -20.39
N CYS A 41 4.17 4.21 -19.40
CA CYS A 41 3.49 3.43 -18.37
C CYS A 41 2.42 2.49 -18.96
N LYS A 42 1.62 2.98 -19.91
CA LYS A 42 0.59 2.16 -20.57
C LYS A 42 1.19 1.01 -21.36
N ASN A 43 2.22 1.29 -22.16
CA ASN A 43 2.89 0.26 -22.97
C ASN A 43 3.57 -0.78 -22.06
N TYR A 44 4.32 -0.33 -21.06
CA TYR A 44 4.93 -1.21 -20.06
C TYR A 44 3.91 -2.15 -19.41
N PHE A 45 2.79 -1.59 -18.94
CA PHE A 45 1.77 -2.37 -18.24
C PHE A 45 1.06 -3.36 -19.17
N GLN A 46 0.72 -2.92 -20.39
CA GLN A 46 0.14 -3.79 -21.42
C GLN A 46 1.09 -4.92 -21.81
N GLU A 47 2.39 -4.65 -21.96
CA GLU A 47 3.39 -5.67 -22.30
C GLU A 47 3.56 -6.68 -21.16
N LYS A 48 3.63 -6.21 -19.91
CA LYS A 48 3.88 -7.05 -18.73
C LYS A 48 2.67 -7.90 -18.33
N TYR A 49 1.49 -7.29 -18.24
CA TYR A 49 0.28 -7.94 -17.70
C TYR A 49 -0.79 -8.25 -18.75
N GLN A 50 -0.64 -7.80 -20.00
CA GLN A 50 -1.65 -7.93 -21.05
C GLN A 50 -3.00 -7.25 -20.72
N GLU A 51 -2.97 -6.24 -19.85
CA GLU A 51 -4.14 -5.50 -19.34
C GLU A 51 -4.06 -4.00 -19.67
N GLU A 52 -5.21 -3.33 -19.70
CA GLU A 52 -5.27 -1.88 -19.96
C GLU A 52 -5.05 -1.04 -18.69
N LEU A 53 -4.01 -0.19 -18.69
CA LEU A 53 -3.73 0.72 -17.58
C LEU A 53 -4.55 2.03 -17.65
N VAL A 54 -5.22 2.36 -16.54
CA VAL A 54 -5.87 3.66 -16.35
C VAL A 54 -5.13 4.52 -15.33
N ILE A 55 -4.59 5.66 -15.79
CA ILE A 55 -3.85 6.60 -14.94
C ILE A 55 -4.77 7.67 -14.37
N LYS A 56 -4.93 7.70 -13.03
CA LYS A 56 -5.82 8.63 -12.32
C LYS A 56 -5.16 9.97 -12.02
N ARG A 57 -3.94 9.96 -11.50
CA ARG A 57 -3.20 11.18 -11.13
C ARG A 57 -1.71 10.97 -11.37
N THR A 58 -1.05 11.98 -11.90
CA THR A 58 0.40 12.01 -12.13
C THR A 58 1.01 13.20 -11.39
N VAL A 59 2.13 12.98 -10.72
CA VAL A 59 2.91 13.97 -9.99
C VAL A 59 4.34 13.95 -10.53
N PHE A 60 4.97 15.12 -10.60
CA PHE A 60 6.39 15.26 -10.92
C PHE A 60 7.19 15.48 -9.63
N TYR A 61 8.17 14.63 -9.39
CA TYR A 61 9.05 14.71 -8.24
C TYR A 61 10.36 15.41 -8.63
N ILE A 62 10.41 16.72 -8.35
CA ILE A 62 11.48 17.64 -8.73
C ILE A 62 12.87 17.15 -8.30
N PRO A 63 13.10 16.68 -7.05
CA PRO A 63 14.46 16.33 -6.60
C PRO A 63 15.13 15.23 -7.42
N HIS A 64 14.35 14.40 -8.11
CA HIS A 64 14.88 13.33 -8.97
C HIS A 64 14.48 13.48 -10.45
N GLY A 65 13.70 14.52 -10.78
CA GLY A 65 13.20 14.74 -12.13
C GLY A 65 12.39 13.56 -12.69
N ILE A 66 11.58 12.91 -11.84
CA ILE A 66 10.80 11.71 -12.21
C ILE A 66 9.30 11.95 -12.12
N TYR A 67 8.54 11.20 -12.90
CA TYR A 67 7.10 11.14 -12.77
C TYR A 67 6.67 9.91 -11.98
N SER A 68 5.60 10.05 -11.20
CA SER A 68 4.91 8.96 -10.50
C SER A 68 3.41 9.15 -10.61
N SER A 69 2.67 8.06 -10.66
CA SER A 69 1.22 8.07 -10.80
C SER A 69 0.53 7.08 -9.88
N ARG A 70 -0.72 7.41 -9.55
CA ARG A 70 -1.72 6.45 -9.10
C ARG A 70 -2.46 5.91 -10.33
N ALA A 71 -2.58 4.60 -10.43
CA ALA A 71 -3.25 3.92 -11.53
C ALA A 71 -4.06 2.71 -11.04
N TYR A 72 -4.83 2.13 -11.94
CA TYR A 72 -5.54 0.86 -11.76
C TYR A 72 -5.63 0.14 -13.11
N SER A 73 -5.82 -1.18 -13.06
CA SER A 73 -6.15 -2.00 -14.23
C SER A 73 -7.62 -1.82 -14.58
N LYS A 74 -7.96 -1.68 -15.87
CA LYS A 74 -9.35 -1.52 -16.31
C LYS A 74 -10.20 -2.74 -15.96
N GLU A 75 -9.57 -3.91 -15.93
CA GLU A 75 -10.10 -5.22 -15.60
C GLU A 75 -10.37 -5.34 -14.10
N ASN A 76 -9.57 -4.66 -13.26
CA ASN A 76 -9.76 -4.60 -11.81
C ASN A 76 -9.63 -3.17 -11.25
N PRO A 77 -10.68 -2.33 -11.36
CA PRO A 77 -10.62 -0.92 -10.97
C PRO A 77 -10.58 -0.69 -9.45
N GLU A 78 -10.85 -1.72 -8.65
CA GLU A 78 -10.79 -1.64 -7.18
C GLU A 78 -9.33 -1.66 -6.67
N VAL A 79 -8.43 -2.29 -7.43
CA VAL A 79 -7.01 -2.37 -7.11
C VAL A 79 -6.28 -1.12 -7.64
N GLN A 80 -6.09 -0.15 -6.76
CA GLN A 80 -5.27 1.04 -7.04
C GLN A 80 -3.84 0.85 -6.57
N PHE A 81 -2.88 1.18 -7.44
CA PHE A 81 -1.46 1.02 -7.16
C PHE A 81 -0.65 2.23 -7.65
N HIS A 82 0.62 2.24 -7.24
CA HIS A 82 1.60 3.22 -7.70
C HIS A 82 2.35 2.67 -8.92
N ILE A 83 2.53 3.52 -9.94
CA ILE A 83 3.39 3.25 -11.09
C ILE A 83 4.25 4.48 -11.34
N GLY A 84 5.55 4.31 -11.51
CA GLY A 84 6.48 5.43 -11.53
C GLY A 84 7.77 5.09 -12.23
N GLN A 85 8.73 6.02 -12.15
CA GLN A 85 10.08 5.79 -12.64
C GLN A 85 11.00 5.49 -11.47
N ASP A 86 11.90 4.52 -11.63
CA ASP A 86 13.01 4.34 -10.70
C ASP A 86 13.89 5.61 -10.69
N TYR A 87 14.35 6.01 -9.51
CA TYR A 87 15.09 7.26 -9.36
C TYR A 87 16.49 7.21 -10.00
N LYS A 88 17.10 6.01 -10.10
CA LYS A 88 18.42 5.78 -10.72
C LYS A 88 18.30 5.44 -12.20
N THR A 89 17.55 4.42 -12.58
CA THR A 89 17.50 3.88 -13.95
C THR A 89 16.50 4.61 -14.84
N LYS A 90 15.51 5.30 -14.23
CA LYS A 90 14.37 5.93 -14.92
C LYS A 90 13.43 4.96 -15.63
N GLU A 91 13.64 3.65 -15.47
CA GLU A 91 12.75 2.60 -15.97
C GLU A 91 11.42 2.65 -15.23
N ILE A 92 10.37 2.15 -15.88
CA ILE A 92 9.05 2.08 -15.27
C ILE A 92 9.03 0.93 -14.27
N THR A 93 8.57 1.24 -13.05
CA THR A 93 8.29 0.25 -12.00
C THR A 93 6.86 0.45 -11.50
N ASP A 94 6.27 -0.63 -11.00
CA ASP A 94 4.88 -0.65 -10.56
C ASP A 94 4.72 -1.45 -9.27
N GLY A 95 3.63 -1.19 -8.54
CA GLY A 95 3.23 -1.94 -7.36
C GLY A 95 1.96 -2.77 -7.57
N TYR A 96 1.66 -3.19 -8.81
CA TYR A 96 0.40 -3.84 -9.15
C TYR A 96 0.26 -5.19 -8.46
N VAL A 97 1.29 -6.06 -8.55
CA VAL A 97 1.30 -7.39 -7.92
C VAL A 97 1.01 -7.30 -6.43
N THR A 98 1.77 -6.47 -5.72
CA THR A 98 1.59 -6.24 -4.28
C THR A 98 0.21 -5.67 -3.96
N ALA A 99 -0.35 -4.81 -4.81
CA ALA A 99 -1.70 -4.27 -4.60
C ALA A 99 -2.79 -5.32 -4.81
N VAL A 100 -2.65 -6.20 -5.82
CA VAL A 100 -3.56 -7.33 -6.06
C VAL A 100 -3.52 -8.30 -4.88
N TRP A 101 -2.32 -8.68 -4.43
CA TRP A 101 -2.16 -9.55 -3.27
C TRP A 101 -2.76 -8.97 -1.99
N ASN A 102 -2.53 -7.68 -1.70
CA ASN A 102 -3.14 -7.03 -0.54
C ASN A 102 -4.68 -7.01 -0.64
N TYR A 103 -5.20 -6.74 -1.84
CA TYR A 103 -6.64 -6.76 -2.09
C TYR A 103 -7.23 -8.17 -1.86
N ASN A 104 -6.59 -9.20 -2.41
CA ASN A 104 -7.02 -10.60 -2.26
C ASN A 104 -6.93 -11.05 -0.80
N ALA A 105 -5.82 -10.80 -0.11
CA ALA A 105 -5.66 -11.11 1.30
C ALA A 105 -6.74 -10.41 2.14
N LYS A 106 -6.97 -9.12 1.91
CA LYS A 106 -8.02 -8.38 2.61
C LYS A 106 -9.40 -9.01 2.38
N ASN A 107 -9.72 -9.41 1.15
CA ASN A 107 -11.02 -10.03 0.85
C ASN A 107 -11.18 -11.43 1.46
N ASP A 108 -10.12 -12.22 1.54
CA ASP A 108 -10.14 -13.55 2.14
C ASP A 108 -10.40 -13.51 3.66
N PHE A 109 -9.91 -12.47 4.35
CA PHE A 109 -9.98 -12.36 5.81
C PHE A 109 -11.05 -11.37 6.31
N ASN A 110 -11.47 -10.40 5.50
CA ASN A 110 -12.46 -9.40 5.94
C ASN A 110 -13.75 -10.01 6.49
N PRO A 111 -14.38 -11.03 5.87
CA PRO A 111 -15.63 -11.59 6.39
C PRO A 111 -15.51 -12.10 7.84
N LEU A 112 -14.41 -12.78 8.17
CA LEU A 112 -14.17 -13.26 9.53
C LEU A 112 -13.91 -12.10 10.50
N ILE A 113 -13.13 -11.10 10.08
CA ILE A 113 -12.83 -9.94 10.93
C ILE A 113 -14.10 -9.12 11.20
N GLU A 114 -15.00 -8.97 10.22
CA GLU A 114 -16.31 -8.34 10.39
C GLU A 114 -17.20 -9.14 11.36
N GLU A 115 -17.23 -10.46 11.22
CA GLU A 115 -18.01 -11.35 12.08
C GLU A 115 -17.50 -11.30 13.53
N LEU A 116 -16.19 -11.47 13.71
CA LEU A 116 -15.59 -11.55 15.03
C LEU A 116 -15.44 -10.19 15.67
N TYR A 117 -15.22 -9.10 14.93
CA TYR A 117 -14.99 -7.74 15.43
C TYR A 117 -15.91 -6.71 14.76
N PRO A 118 -17.24 -6.80 14.97
CA PRO A 118 -18.20 -5.90 14.35
C PRO A 118 -18.07 -4.45 14.84
N ASP A 119 -17.71 -4.25 16.11
CA ASP A 119 -17.63 -2.93 16.75
C ASP A 119 -16.24 -2.26 16.64
N ARG A 120 -15.37 -2.75 15.74
CA ARG A 120 -14.01 -2.23 15.59
C ARG A 120 -13.98 -0.81 15.04
N GLN A 121 -12.99 -0.04 15.46
CA GLN A 121 -12.71 1.28 14.87
C GLN A 121 -12.04 1.14 13.49
N GLY A 122 -11.28 0.08 13.30
CA GLY A 122 -10.59 -0.21 12.06
C GLY A 122 -9.79 -1.50 12.16
N TYR A 123 -9.30 -1.97 11.02
CA TYR A 123 -8.38 -3.11 10.95
C TYR A 123 -7.49 -2.94 9.72
N CYS A 124 -6.32 -3.55 9.76
CA CYS A 124 -5.42 -3.73 8.63
C CYS A 124 -5.12 -5.21 8.46
N VAL A 125 -5.09 -5.63 7.19
CA VAL A 125 -4.52 -6.88 6.73
C VAL A 125 -3.53 -6.45 5.66
N GLU A 126 -2.25 -6.61 5.95
CA GLU A 126 -1.16 -6.24 5.06
C GLU A 126 -0.30 -7.46 4.78
N ILE A 127 0.23 -7.53 3.57
CA ILE A 127 1.16 -8.59 3.19
C ILE A 127 2.60 -8.10 3.41
N GLY A 128 3.42 -8.93 4.03
CA GLY A 128 4.88 -8.86 3.99
C GLY A 128 5.40 -9.77 2.88
N ILE A 129 6.43 -9.35 2.14
CA ILE A 129 7.13 -10.27 1.23
C ILE A 129 8.10 -11.09 2.10
N LYS A 130 8.17 -12.42 1.90
CA LYS A 130 9.09 -13.30 2.66
C LYS A 130 10.55 -12.86 2.50
N ALA A 131 11.41 -13.13 3.49
CA ALA A 131 12.74 -12.52 3.61
C ALA A 131 13.78 -13.01 2.58
N ASP A 132 13.58 -14.19 1.99
CA ASP A 132 14.23 -14.63 0.75
C ASP A 132 13.87 -13.73 -0.46
N GLY A 133 12.81 -12.94 -0.32
CA GLY A 133 12.24 -11.98 -1.27
C GLY A 133 13.09 -10.76 -1.64
N ILE A 134 14.18 -10.45 -0.91
CA ILE A 134 15.05 -9.31 -1.28
C ILE A 134 15.82 -9.59 -2.59
N ALA A 135 16.12 -10.85 -2.89
CA ALA A 135 16.59 -11.28 -4.22
C ALA A 135 15.45 -11.36 -5.26
N GLU A 136 14.20 -11.25 -4.81
CA GLU A 136 12.97 -11.62 -5.53
C GLU A 136 12.11 -10.42 -5.90
N MET A 137 12.33 -9.23 -5.35
CA MET A 137 11.75 -7.99 -5.88
C MET A 137 12.04 -7.83 -7.39
N LYS A 138 13.22 -8.27 -7.83
CA LYS A 138 13.55 -8.34 -9.25
C LYS A 138 12.76 -9.43 -9.99
N ARG A 139 12.44 -10.57 -9.36
CA ARG A 139 11.54 -11.57 -9.95
C ARG A 139 10.11 -11.04 -10.08
N LEU A 140 9.60 -10.29 -9.10
CA LEU A 140 8.27 -9.66 -9.18
C LEU A 140 8.16 -8.72 -10.39
N ASP A 141 9.25 -8.03 -10.72
CA ASP A 141 9.34 -7.19 -11.92
C ASP A 141 9.37 -7.99 -13.24
N GLU A 142 9.76 -9.26 -13.19
CA GLU A 142 9.81 -10.18 -14.34
C GLU A 142 8.55 -11.07 -14.45
N MET A 143 7.69 -11.11 -13.43
CA MET A 143 6.45 -11.89 -13.42
C MET A 143 5.43 -11.34 -14.42
N ARG A 144 4.98 -12.23 -15.31
CA ARG A 144 3.89 -11.96 -16.26
C ARG A 144 2.53 -12.45 -15.75
N GLU A 145 2.55 -13.52 -14.96
CA GLU A 145 1.39 -14.04 -14.25
C GLU A 145 1.57 -13.77 -12.76
N ILE A 146 0.49 -13.37 -12.11
CA ILE A 146 0.48 -13.06 -10.68
C ILE A 146 0.17 -14.37 -9.94
N PRO A 147 1.12 -14.97 -9.20
CA PRO A 147 0.85 -16.18 -8.44
C PRO A 147 -0.07 -15.88 -7.25
N ASP A 148 -0.53 -16.92 -6.57
CA ASP A 148 -1.32 -16.74 -5.34
C ASP A 148 -0.44 -16.07 -4.26
N TYR A 149 -0.99 -15.10 -3.55
CA TYR A 149 -0.26 -14.35 -2.52
C TYR A 149 0.23 -15.27 -1.40
N LYS A 150 -0.45 -16.38 -1.15
CA LYS A 150 -0.15 -17.32 -0.06
C LYS A 150 1.22 -17.98 -0.21
N GLU A 151 1.70 -18.11 -1.43
CA GLU A 151 2.98 -18.74 -1.75
C GLU A 151 4.15 -17.81 -1.41
N GLU A 152 4.02 -16.52 -1.75
CA GLU A 152 5.12 -15.55 -1.79
C GLU A 152 5.14 -14.58 -0.59
N THR A 153 4.11 -14.60 0.26
CA THR A 153 3.90 -13.56 1.28
C THR A 153 3.64 -14.11 2.67
N THR A 154 3.88 -13.26 3.66
CA THR A 154 3.41 -13.40 5.04
C THR A 154 2.33 -12.37 5.32
N LEU A 155 1.54 -12.57 6.37
CA LEU A 155 0.50 -11.64 6.78
C LEU A 155 0.86 -10.89 8.06
N GLU A 156 0.58 -9.60 8.03
CA GLU A 156 0.51 -8.73 9.20
C GLU A 156 -0.93 -8.29 9.41
N ILE A 157 -1.47 -8.55 10.59
CA ILE A 157 -2.86 -8.25 10.91
C ILE A 157 -2.92 -7.39 12.16
N GLY A 158 -3.57 -6.26 12.04
CA GLY A 158 -3.85 -5.34 13.15
C GLY A 158 -5.34 -5.07 13.26
N ILE A 159 -5.91 -5.21 14.45
CA ILE A 159 -7.33 -4.93 14.72
C ILE A 159 -7.40 -3.85 15.80
N SER A 160 -8.12 -2.76 15.53
CA SER A 160 -8.25 -1.63 16.44
C SER A 160 -9.62 -1.62 17.11
N MET A 161 -9.63 -1.95 18.39
CA MET A 161 -10.75 -1.95 19.34
C MET A 161 -10.62 -0.83 20.38
N LYS A 162 -10.07 0.33 20.02
CA LYS A 162 -9.73 1.43 20.95
C LYS A 162 -10.88 2.01 21.78
N ASN A 163 -12.14 1.70 21.44
CA ASN A 163 -13.32 2.09 22.22
C ASN A 163 -13.75 1.02 23.25
N THR A 164 -13.15 -0.16 23.21
CA THR A 164 -13.46 -1.31 24.07
C THR A 164 -12.36 -1.47 25.11
N SER A 165 -12.73 -1.47 26.38
CA SER A 165 -11.82 -1.90 27.46
C SER A 165 -12.06 -3.37 27.73
N ILE A 166 -11.00 -4.14 27.98
CA ILE A 166 -11.13 -5.51 28.46
C ILE A 166 -11.05 -5.51 29.99
N ASN A 167 -12.04 -6.11 30.63
CA ASN A 167 -12.02 -6.45 32.06
C ASN A 167 -11.69 -7.94 32.25
N ASP A 168 -11.37 -8.34 33.48
CA ASP A 168 -10.92 -9.72 33.79
C ASP A 168 -11.95 -10.79 33.40
N ASP A 169 -13.24 -10.47 33.45
CA ASP A 169 -14.33 -11.40 33.09
C ASP A 169 -14.44 -11.62 31.58
N GLU A 170 -13.97 -10.67 30.77
CA GLU A 170 -14.03 -10.68 29.31
C GLU A 170 -12.74 -11.14 28.63
N ILE A 171 -11.61 -11.17 29.36
CA ILE A 171 -10.28 -11.54 28.81
C ILE A 171 -10.39 -12.83 28.00
N MET A 172 -10.95 -13.89 28.57
CA MET A 172 -10.98 -15.19 27.90
C MET A 172 -11.78 -15.17 26.60
N ASN A 173 -12.90 -14.43 26.54
CA ASN A 173 -13.69 -14.30 25.31
C ASN A 173 -12.89 -13.58 24.21
N GLU A 174 -12.14 -12.53 24.57
CA GLU A 174 -11.29 -11.80 23.62
C GLU A 174 -10.11 -12.63 23.12
N LEU A 175 -9.50 -13.44 23.99
CA LEU A 175 -8.43 -14.36 23.60
C LEU A 175 -8.96 -15.48 22.71
N GLU A 176 -10.17 -16.00 22.96
CA GLU A 176 -10.82 -16.95 22.07
C GLU A 176 -11.12 -16.36 20.68
N ARG A 177 -11.59 -15.11 20.61
CA ARG A 177 -11.79 -14.41 19.33
C ARG A 177 -10.47 -14.24 18.57
N ALA A 178 -9.41 -13.83 19.25
CA ALA A 178 -8.09 -13.71 18.65
C ALA A 178 -7.57 -15.06 18.12
N LEU A 179 -7.71 -16.14 18.91
CA LEU A 179 -7.30 -17.48 18.49
C LEU A 179 -8.10 -17.96 17.27
N LYS A 180 -9.40 -17.66 17.17
CA LYS A 180 -10.21 -17.98 15.98
C LYS A 180 -9.67 -17.31 14.72
N VAL A 181 -9.22 -16.05 14.80
CA VAL A 181 -8.58 -15.38 13.66
C VAL A 181 -7.29 -16.08 13.27
N ILE A 182 -6.41 -16.35 14.25
CA ILE A 182 -5.13 -17.03 14.01
C ILE A 182 -5.35 -18.40 13.36
N ASN A 183 -6.28 -19.21 13.88
CA ASN A 183 -6.56 -20.54 13.35
C ASN A 183 -7.17 -20.49 11.94
N TYR A 184 -8.09 -19.56 11.67
CA TYR A 184 -8.64 -19.40 10.33
C TYR A 184 -7.55 -19.08 9.29
N ILE A 185 -6.55 -18.27 9.65
CA ILE A 185 -5.45 -17.96 8.73
C ILE A 185 -4.55 -19.18 8.52
N ARG A 186 -4.25 -19.94 9.58
CA ARG A 186 -3.50 -21.19 9.48
C ARG A 186 -4.21 -22.22 8.60
N GLU A 187 -5.54 -22.34 8.71
CA GLU A 187 -6.36 -23.21 7.84
C GLU A 187 -6.31 -22.81 6.37
N LYS A 188 -6.00 -21.54 6.07
CA LYS A 188 -5.78 -21.02 4.72
C LYS A 188 -4.33 -21.19 4.23
N GLU A 189 -3.50 -21.86 5.01
CA GLU A 189 -2.09 -22.16 4.70
C GLU A 189 -1.25 -20.90 4.44
N VAL A 190 -1.58 -19.78 5.10
CA VAL A 190 -0.83 -18.53 4.99
C VAL A 190 -0.01 -18.29 6.26
N GLU A 191 1.25 -17.93 6.08
CA GLU A 191 2.14 -17.61 7.19
C GLU A 191 1.78 -16.25 7.80
N ILE A 192 1.77 -16.17 9.13
CA ILE A 192 1.51 -14.94 9.87
C ILE A 192 2.83 -14.44 10.45
N LEU A 193 3.25 -13.27 10.02
CA LEU A 193 4.43 -12.59 10.55
C LEU A 193 4.10 -11.84 11.85
N PHE A 194 2.93 -11.19 11.87
CA PHE A 194 2.53 -10.31 12.96
C PHE A 194 1.02 -10.36 13.17
N PHE A 195 0.59 -10.45 14.43
CA PHE A 195 -0.81 -10.36 14.81
C PHE A 195 -0.99 -9.44 16.01
N ARG A 196 -1.88 -8.46 15.91
CA ARG A 196 -2.14 -7.48 16.96
C ARG A 196 -3.61 -7.12 17.09
N VAL A 197 -4.07 -7.00 18.33
CA VAL A 197 -5.35 -6.40 18.67
C VAL A 197 -5.13 -5.31 19.71
N ASP A 198 -5.47 -4.07 19.37
CA ASP A 198 -5.35 -2.90 20.24
C ASP A 198 -6.70 -2.58 20.88
N TYR A 199 -6.80 -2.68 22.20
CA TYR A 199 -7.99 -2.28 22.96
C TYR A 199 -7.79 -0.86 23.51
N LYS A 200 -8.67 -0.40 24.41
CA LYS A 200 -8.52 0.90 25.07
C LYS A 200 -7.46 0.87 26.17
N ASN A 201 -7.40 -0.21 26.94
CA ASN A 201 -6.55 -0.35 28.13
C ASN A 201 -5.42 -1.38 27.95
N LYS A 202 -5.54 -2.28 26.98
CA LYS A 202 -4.61 -3.39 26.74
C LYS A 202 -4.32 -3.56 25.25
N TYR A 203 -3.30 -4.33 24.92
CA TYR A 203 -3.08 -4.83 23.57
C TYR A 203 -2.60 -6.29 23.62
N LEU A 204 -3.07 -7.08 22.66
CA LEU A 204 -2.56 -8.41 22.37
C LEU A 204 -1.58 -8.29 21.20
N GLN A 205 -0.35 -8.77 21.34
CA GLN A 205 0.64 -8.72 20.27
C GLN A 205 1.44 -10.02 20.21
N LEU A 206 1.42 -10.66 19.04
CA LEU A 206 2.21 -11.83 18.74
C LEU A 206 3.05 -11.57 17.49
N GLU A 207 4.26 -12.11 17.50
CA GLU A 207 5.19 -12.10 16.37
C GLU A 207 5.50 -13.54 15.97
N HIS A 208 5.94 -13.76 14.75
CA HIS A 208 6.55 -15.04 14.39
C HIS A 208 7.84 -15.24 15.24
N PRO A 209 8.07 -16.39 15.90
CA PRO A 209 7.40 -17.69 15.78
C PRO A 209 6.33 -17.99 16.84
N ASP A 210 6.02 -17.07 17.76
CA ASP A 210 5.04 -17.30 18.84
C ASP A 210 3.66 -17.66 18.28
N ILE A 211 3.31 -17.06 17.14
CA ILE A 211 2.09 -17.36 16.39
C ILE A 211 2.07 -18.81 15.87
N GLN A 212 3.16 -19.57 15.85
CA GLN A 212 3.14 -20.97 15.40
C GLN A 212 2.90 -21.95 16.54
N ILE A 213 3.23 -21.57 17.78
CA ILE A 213 3.19 -22.47 18.93
C ILE A 213 1.89 -22.37 19.74
N VAL A 214 1.17 -21.23 19.65
CA VAL A 214 -0.07 -21.04 20.40
C VAL A 214 -1.18 -21.95 19.86
N THR A 215 -1.71 -22.81 20.71
CA THR A 215 -2.79 -23.76 20.36
C THR A 215 -4.07 -23.46 21.13
N PHE A 216 -3.96 -22.87 22.33
CA PHE A 216 -5.11 -22.62 23.21
C PHE A 216 -5.23 -21.14 23.60
N SER A 217 -6.47 -20.67 23.82
CA SER A 217 -6.74 -19.25 24.07
C SER A 217 -6.11 -18.76 25.37
N ASN A 218 -6.02 -19.60 26.40
CA ASN A 218 -5.38 -19.25 27.67
C ASN A 218 -3.87 -18.97 27.53
N GLU A 219 -3.19 -19.56 26.54
CA GLU A 219 -1.77 -19.31 26.28
C GLU A 219 -1.54 -17.86 25.81
N LEU A 220 -2.50 -17.27 25.10
CA LEU A 220 -2.43 -15.89 24.61
C LEU A 220 -2.31 -14.85 25.72
N THR A 221 -2.60 -15.20 26.98
CA THR A 221 -2.40 -14.31 28.13
C THR A 221 -0.95 -13.85 28.28
N ASN A 222 0.03 -14.65 27.85
CA ASN A 222 1.46 -14.29 27.89
C ASN A 222 1.82 -13.12 26.95
N TRP A 223 0.94 -12.83 26.00
CA TRP A 223 1.10 -11.79 24.98
C TRP A 223 0.06 -10.66 25.11
N LEU A 224 -0.68 -10.64 26.22
CA LEU A 224 -1.64 -9.58 26.56
C LEU A 224 -0.97 -8.59 27.52
N PHE A 225 -0.86 -7.34 27.09
CA PHE A 225 -0.12 -6.30 27.80
C PHE A 225 -1.02 -5.11 28.14
N ASP A 226 -0.78 -4.48 29.28
CA ASP A 226 -1.37 -3.17 29.62
C ASP A 226 -0.64 -2.04 28.87
N TYR A 227 -1.36 -1.00 28.46
CA TYR A 227 -0.71 0.25 28.07
C TYR A 227 -0.04 0.88 29.29
N LYS A 228 1.21 1.32 29.12
CA LYS A 228 1.96 2.09 30.12
C LYS A 228 1.55 3.56 30.13
#